data_AF-A0A2N8MB12-F1
#
_entry.id   AF-A0A2N8MB12-F1
#
_cell.length_a   1.000
_cell.length_b   1.000
_cell.length_c   1.000
_cell.angle_alpha   90.00
_cell.angle_beta   90.00
_cell.angle_gamma   90.00
#
_symmetry.space_group_name_H-M   'P 1'
#
loop_
_entity.id
_entity.type
_entity.pdbx_description
1 polymer ?
#
loop_
_entity_poly.entity_id
_entity_poly.type
_entity_poly.pdbx_seq_one_letter_code
_entity_poly.pdbx_strand_id
1 'polypeptide(L)' 'MQMEVFEAFRAIDISEDKVLKAAAALSKRDDDVASLKTDTSILKWMMGFVLAIQVAIFAKLFLH' A
#
# COMPACT_ATOMS: atom_id res chain seq x y z
N MET A 1 4.77 -14.85 2.42
CA MET A 1 5.68 -14.13 1.51
C MET A 1 7.16 -14.35 1.79
N GLN A 2 7.75 -13.98 2.94
CA GLN A 2 9.20 -14.21 3.18
C GLN A 2 9.62 -15.69 3.07
N MET A 3 8.82 -16.64 3.57
CA MET A 3 9.09 -18.08 3.41
C MET A 3 8.98 -18.56 1.96
N GLU A 4 7.99 -18.09 1.20
CA GLU A 4 7.78 -18.51 -0.20
C GLU A 4 8.92 -18.04 -1.10
N VAL A 5 9.45 -16.84 -0.85
CA VAL A 5 10.58 -16.29 -1.59
C VAL A 5 11.88 -17.00 -1.21
N PHE A 6 12.09 -17.31 0.07
CA PHE A 6 13.23 -18.11 0.53
C PHE A 6 13.21 -19.51 -0.08
N GLU A 7 12.04 -20.14 -0.13
CA GLU A 7 11.85 -21.48 -0.72
C GLU A 7 12.04 -21.45 -2.24
N ALA A 8 11.53 -20.42 -2.93
CA ALA A 8 11.76 -20.22 -4.36
C ALA A 8 13.23 -19.98 -4.71
N PHE A 9 13.96 -19.18 -3.91
CA PHE A 9 15.39 -18.96 -4.13
C PHE A 9 16.25 -20.17 -3.76
N ARG A 10 15.84 -20.94 -2.74
CA ARG A 10 16.49 -22.21 -2.38
C ARG A 10 16.29 -23.27 -3.46
N ALA A 11 15.14 -23.27 -4.14
CA ALA A 11 14.87 -24.16 -5.27
C ALA A 11 15.72 -23.85 -6.53
N ILE A 12 16.37 -22.69 -6.59
CA ILE A 12 17.21 -22.25 -7.72
C ILE A 12 18.72 -22.28 -7.35
N ASP A 13 19.09 -22.90 -6.22
CA ASP A 13 20.47 -23.09 -5.73
C ASP A 13 21.27 -21.77 -5.56
N ILE A 14 20.58 -20.68 -5.22
CA ILE A 14 21.19 -19.38 -5.00
C ILE A 14 21.79 -19.32 -3.58
N SER A 15 23.04 -18.86 -3.48
CA SER A 15 23.75 -18.60 -2.22
C SER A 15 22.88 -17.87 -1.18
N GLU A 16 22.82 -18.41 0.04
CA GLU A 16 21.98 -17.95 1.15
C GLU A 16 22.16 -16.45 1.49
N ASP A 17 23.37 -15.90 1.33
CA ASP A 17 23.65 -14.47 1.53
C ASP A 17 22.89 -13.58 0.53
N LYS A 18 22.74 -14.02 -0.73
CA LYS A 18 21.97 -13.30 -1.76
C LYS A 18 20.46 -13.40 -1.50
N VAL A 19 20.01 -14.54 -0.96
CA VAL A 19 18.60 -14.77 -0.58
C VAL A 19 18.21 -13.85 0.58
N LEU A 20 19.06 -13.74 1.61
CA LEU A 20 18.83 -12.85 2.74
C LEU A 20 18.78 -11.37 2.31
N LYS A 21 19.70 -10.94 1.42
CA LYS A 21 19.68 -9.58 0.87
C LYS A 21 18.42 -9.30 0.04
N ALA A 22 17.98 -10.25 -0.78
CA ALA A 22 16.75 -10.12 -1.55
C ALA A 22 15.51 -10.07 -0.64
N ALA A 23 15.45 -10.93 0.38
CA ALA A 23 14.38 -10.94 1.37
C ALA A 23 14.32 -9.62 2.16
N ALA A 24 15.47 -9.06 2.55
CA ALA A 24 15.55 -7.76 3.22
C ALA A 24 15.08 -6.61 2.31
N ALA A 25 15.49 -6.60 1.05
CA ALA A 25 15.04 -5.60 0.07
C ALA A 25 13.53 -5.70 -0.20
N LEU A 26 12.98 -6.91 -0.27
CA LEU A 26 11.55 -7.18 -0.40
C LEU A 26 10.78 -6.73 0.83
N SER A 27 11.27 -7.05 2.03
CA SER A 27 10.65 -6.63 3.29
C SER A 27 10.54 -5.10 3.37
N LYS A 28 11.61 -4.39 3.02
CA LYS A 28 11.61 -2.92 2.99
C LYS A 28 10.60 -2.38 1.99
N ARG A 29 10.50 -2.99 0.81
CA ARG A 29 9.50 -2.62 -0.20
C ARG A 29 8.08 -2.84 0.30
N ASP A 30 7.81 -3.93 1.01
CA ASP A 30 6.49 -4.22 1.55
C ASP A 30 6.08 -3.18 2.61
N ASP A 31 7.01 -2.76 3.46
CA ASP A 31 6.80 -1.67 4.43
C ASP A 31 6.50 -0.33 3.73
N ASP A 32 7.25 0.00 2.68
CA ASP A 32 7.01 1.20 1.85
C ASP A 32 5.64 1.14 1.15
N VAL A 33 5.26 -0.03 0.62
CA VAL A 33 3.94 -0.21 -0.02
C VAL A 33 2.80 -0.14 1.01
N ALA A 34 3.00 -0.68 2.21
CA ALA A 34 2.02 -0.63 3.28
C ALA A 34 1.78 0.80 3.77
N SER A 35 2.85 1.59 3.92
CA SER A 35 2.74 3.02 4.27
C SER A 35 2.03 3.81 3.17
N LEU A 36 2.43 3.63 1.90
CA LEU A 36 1.77 4.27 0.75
C LEU A 36 0.27 3.90 0.64
N LYS A 37 -0.10 2.65 0.93
CA LYS A 37 -1.51 2.22 0.94
C LYS A 37 -2.30 2.93 2.03
N THR A 38 -1.68 3.09 3.20
CA THR A 38 -2.29 3.79 4.34
C THR A 38 -2.50 5.26 4.00
N ASP A 39 -1.47 5.93 3.48
CA ASP A 39 -1.54 7.34 3.07
C ASP A 39 -2.60 7.55 1.97
N THR A 40 -2.66 6.65 1.00
CA THR A 40 -3.68 6.69 -0.07
C THR A 40 -5.10 6.51 0.49
N SER A 41 -5.27 5.65 1.50
CA SER A 41 -6.56 5.44 2.17
C SER A 41 -7.02 6.70 2.89
N ILE A 42 -6.10 7.35 3.62
CA ILE A 42 -6.37 8.62 4.32
C ILE A 42 -6.73 9.71 3.30
N LEU A 43 -5.96 9.83 2.22
CA LEU A 43 -6.22 10.82 1.17
C LEU A 43 -7.60 10.63 0.53
N LYS A 44 -8.01 9.38 0.26
CA LYS A 44 -9.35 9.07 -0.25
C LYS A 44 -10.44 9.47 0.73
N TRP A 45 -10.23 9.26 2.03
CA TRP A 45 -11.17 9.69 3.07
C TRP A 45 -11.30 11.22 3.14
N MET A 46 -10.19 11.94 3.10
CA MET A 46 -10.18 13.40 3.10
C MET A 46 -10.91 13.97 1.87
N MET A 47 -10.59 13.44 0.68
CA MET A 47 -11.26 13.83 -0.56
C MET A 47 -12.75 13.49 -0.55
N GLY A 48 -13.12 12.31 -0.04
CA GLY A 48 -14.51 11.90 0.12
C GLY A 48 -15.29 12.86 1.02
N PHE A 49 -14.71 13.29 2.13
CA PHE A 49 -15.31 14.27 3.02
C PHE A 49 -15.51 15.64 2.35
N VAL A 50 -14.49 16.13 1.63
CA VAL A 50 -14.58 17.39 0.89
C VAL A 50 -15.68 17.32 -0.18
N LEU A 51 -15.77 16.22 -0.93
CA LEU A 51 -16.81 16.01 -1.93
C LEU A 51 -18.20 15.93 -1.28
N ALA A 52 -18.34 15.25 -0.14
CA ALA A 52 -19.60 15.17 0.59
C ALA A 52 -20.09 16.56 1.03
N ILE A 53 -19.19 17.41 1.54
CA ILE A 53 -19.52 18.80 1.89
C ILE A 53 -19.97 19.58 0.65
N GLN A 54 -19.23 19.47 -0.46
CA GLN A 54 -19.60 20.15 -1.70
C GLN A 54 -20.99 19.72 -2.16
N VAL A 55 -21.25 18.40 -2.21
CA VAL A 55 -22.57 17.87 -2.56
C VAL A 55 -23.66 18.36 -1.61
N ALA A 56 -23.40 18.42 -0.30
CA ALA A 56 -24.36 18.94 0.68
C ALA A 56 -24.66 20.43 0.45
N ILE A 57 -23.64 21.25 0.16
CA ILE A 57 -23.82 22.67 -0.17
C ILE A 57 -24.61 22.82 -1.47
N PHE A 58 -24.26 22.06 -2.51
CA PHE A 58 -24.99 22.06 -3.79
C PHE A 58 -26.44 21.61 -3.60
N ALA A 59 -26.68 20.53 -2.85
CA ALA A 59 -28.02 20.06 -2.53
C ALA A 59 -28.82 21.16 -1.80
N LYS A 60 -28.24 21.83 -0.80
CA LYS A 60 -28.92 22.93 -0.10
C LYS A 60 -29.21 24.15 -1.00
N LEU A 61 -28.34 24.44 -1.96
CA LEU A 61 -28.50 25.57 -2.89
C LEU A 61 -29.53 25.31 -3.99
N PHE A 62 -29.62 24.07 -4.48
CA PHE A 62 -30.43 23.71 -5.66
C PHE A 62 -31.70 22.94 -5.32
N LEU A 63 -31.78 22.30 -4.15
CA LEU A 63 -32.97 21.58 -3.65
C LEU A 63 -33.69 22.37 -2.53
N HIS A 64 -33.62 23.70 -2.58
CA HIS A 64 -34.38 24.58 -1.71
C HIS A 64 -35.89 24.45 -1.93
#